data_AF-A0AA35R5D5-F1
#
_entry.id   AF-A0AA35R5D5-F1
#
_cell.length_a   1.000
_cell.length_b   1.000
_cell.length_c   1.000
_cell.angle_alpha   90.00
_cell.angle_beta   90.00
_cell.angle_gamma   90.00
#
_symmetry.space_group_name_H-M   'P 1'
#
loop_
_entity.id
_entity.type
_entity.pdbx_description
1 polymer ?
#
loop_
_entity_poly.entity_id
_entity_poly.type
_entity_poly.pdbx_seq_one_letter_code
_entity_poly.pdbx_strand_id
1 'polypeptide(L)'
;MAQQVPTVLKATARPILSTSLHEARRRALNLYRAWYREVPRAVQMYKLDMTVGTGRKKVREEFQKNSHVRDPRVIDMLVIKVSLLWCAPHQYISLSAY
;
A
#
# COMPACT_ATOMS: atom_id res chain seq x y z
N MET A 1 47.14 -23.84 -7.21
CA MET A 1 46.00 -24.54 -7.86
C MET A 1 44.73 -23.77 -7.53
N ALA A 2 44.44 -22.72 -8.29
CA ALA A 2 43.21 -21.96 -8.16
C ALA A 2 42.13 -22.65 -9.01
N GLN A 3 41.01 -23.02 -8.40
CA GLN A 3 39.76 -23.21 -9.11
C GLN A 3 38.64 -22.57 -8.29
N GLN A 4 38.30 -21.34 -8.69
CA GLN A 4 36.98 -20.79 -8.43
C GLN A 4 35.99 -21.47 -9.38
N VAL A 5 34.84 -21.88 -8.86
CA VAL A 5 33.68 -22.25 -9.67
C VAL A 5 32.60 -21.18 -9.43
N PRO A 6 32.20 -20.38 -10.43
CA PRO A 6 31.21 -19.33 -10.24
C PRO A 6 29.81 -19.94 -10.27
N THR A 7 29.23 -20.20 -9.11
CA THR A 7 27.84 -20.66 -9.02
C THR A 7 26.90 -19.46 -8.97
N VAL A 8 26.46 -19.05 -10.16
CA VAL A 8 25.25 -18.28 -10.51
C VAL A 8 24.64 -17.47 -9.36
N LEU A 9 24.81 -16.15 -9.41
CA LEU A 9 23.95 -15.22 -8.69
C LEU A 9 22.51 -15.41 -9.19
N LYS A 10 21.74 -16.29 -8.52
CA LYS A 10 20.29 -16.18 -8.59
C LYS A 10 19.98 -14.80 -8.03
N ALA A 11 19.62 -13.87 -8.89
CA ALA A 11 18.89 -12.69 -8.47
C ALA A 11 17.57 -13.18 -7.89
N THR A 12 17.60 -13.64 -6.64
CA THR A 12 16.44 -13.77 -5.78
C THR A 12 15.98 -12.34 -5.58
N ALA A 13 15.16 -11.85 -6.51
CA ALA A 13 14.36 -10.67 -6.26
C ALA A 13 13.67 -10.95 -4.92
N ARG A 14 14.15 -10.28 -3.86
CA ARG A 14 13.70 -10.50 -2.49
C ARG A 14 12.17 -10.40 -2.52
N PRO A 15 11.42 -11.33 -1.91
CA PRO A 15 9.97 -11.28 -1.94
C PRO A 15 9.55 -9.90 -1.42
N ILE A 16 8.75 -9.17 -2.22
CA ILE A 16 8.45 -7.76 -1.99
C ILE A 16 7.58 -7.53 -0.75
N LEU A 17 7.20 -8.58 -0.01
CA LEU A 17 7.21 -8.64 1.46
C LEU A 17 6.45 -9.87 2.02
N SER A 18 5.55 -10.53 1.26
CA SER A 18 4.79 -11.68 1.74
C SER A 18 5.17 -13.00 1.05
N THR A 19 5.32 -14.05 1.85
CA THR A 19 5.61 -15.41 1.36
C THR A 19 4.34 -16.20 1.09
N SER A 20 3.20 -15.75 1.63
CA SER A 20 1.91 -16.43 1.55
C SER A 20 0.73 -15.47 1.32
N LEU A 21 -0.31 -15.96 0.66
CA LEU A 21 -1.55 -15.20 0.42
C LEU A 21 -2.26 -14.78 1.70
N HIS A 22 -2.17 -15.59 2.75
CA HIS A 22 -2.78 -15.27 4.04
C HIS A 22 -2.14 -14.04 4.68
N GLU A 23 -0.82 -13.91 4.57
CA GLU A 23 -0.09 -12.75 5.06
C GLU A 23 -0.41 -11.48 4.26
N ALA A 24 -0.41 -11.56 2.92
CA ALA A 24 -0.79 -10.44 2.05
C ALA A 24 -2.20 -9.91 2.38
N ARG A 25 -3.17 -10.82 2.60
CA ARG A 25 -4.53 -10.48 3.01
C ARG A 25 -4.58 -9.80 4.38
N ARG A 26 -3.82 -10.29 5.37
CA ARG A 26 -3.74 -9.64 6.70
C ARG A 26 -3.23 -8.20 6.58
N ARG A 27 -2.22 -7.96 5.74
CA ARG A 27 -1.67 -6.61 5.50
C ARG A 27 -2.68 -5.70 4.80
N ALA A 28 -3.38 -6.19 3.78
CA ALA A 28 -4.43 -5.44 3.11
C ALA A 28 -5.58 -5.06 4.07
N LEU A 29 -5.97 -5.96 4.98
CA LEU A 29 -6.98 -5.68 6.01
C LEU A 29 -6.51 -4.66 7.04
N ASN A 30 -5.24 -4.73 7.46
CA ASN A 30 -4.66 -3.74 8.36
C ASN A 30 -4.61 -2.35 7.71
N LEU A 31 -4.25 -2.28 6.42
CA LEU A 31 -4.31 -1.04 5.64
C LEU A 31 -5.74 -0.50 5.56
N TYR A 32 -6.74 -1.34 5.30
CA TYR A 32 -8.14 -0.93 5.29
C TYR A 32 -8.60 -0.33 6.63
N ARG A 33 -8.19 -0.94 7.76
CA ARG A 33 -8.48 -0.42 9.10
C ARG A 33 -7.81 0.93 9.37
N ALA A 34 -6.57 1.10 8.91
CA ALA A 34 -5.86 2.38 9.02
C ALA A 34 -6.60 3.46 8.22
N TRP A 35 -6.93 3.20 6.95
CA TRP A 35 -7.70 4.11 6.11
C TRP A 35 -9.03 4.52 6.72
N TYR A 36 -9.74 3.61 7.38
CA TYR A 36 -11.01 3.94 8.04
C TYR A 36 -10.89 5.02 9.13
N ARG A 37 -9.73 5.08 9.80
CA ARG A 37 -9.39 6.11 10.81
C ARG A 37 -8.91 7.42 10.18
N GLU A 38 -8.32 7.33 8.99
CA GLU A 38 -7.81 8.50 8.26
C GLU A 38 -8.88 9.25 7.48
N VAL A 39 -9.94 8.58 7.01
CA VAL A 39 -11.02 9.24 6.24
C VAL A 39 -11.60 10.48 6.97
N PRO A 40 -11.96 10.44 8.26
CA PRO A 40 -12.42 11.63 8.98
C PRO A 40 -11.38 12.76 8.99
N ARG A 41 -10.09 12.43 9.13
CA ARG A 41 -9.00 13.43 9.14
C ARG A 41 -8.84 14.07 7.76
N ALA A 42 -8.90 13.28 6.71
CA ALA A 42 -8.83 13.79 5.33
C ALA A 42 -10.02 14.71 5.00
N VAL A 43 -11.24 14.35 5.41
CA VAL A 43 -12.44 15.20 5.18
C VAL A 43 -12.28 16.57 5.87
N GLN A 44 -11.77 16.59 7.10
CA GLN A 44 -11.51 17.84 7.83
C GLN A 44 -10.37 18.65 7.20
N MET A 45 -9.27 17.99 6.83
CA MET A 45 -8.07 18.63 6.28
C MET A 45 -8.33 19.31 4.93
N TYR A 46 -9.08 18.64 4.04
CA TYR A 46 -9.36 19.12 2.69
C TYR A 46 -10.71 19.85 2.56
N LYS A 47 -11.44 20.06 3.67
CA LYS A 47 -12.75 20.72 3.72
C LYS A 47 -13.73 20.25 2.63
N LEU A 48 -13.81 18.94 2.40
CA LEU A 48 -14.75 18.40 1.41
C LEU A 48 -16.19 18.48 1.93
N ASP A 49 -17.13 18.88 1.08
CA ASP A 49 -18.58 18.92 1.38
C ASP A 49 -19.22 17.52 1.49
N MET A 50 -18.42 16.44 1.45
CA MET A 50 -18.91 15.07 1.53
C MET A 50 -18.91 14.56 2.98
N THR A 51 -19.95 13.78 3.32
CA THR A 51 -20.00 13.13 4.63
C THR A 51 -18.91 12.05 4.75
N VAL A 52 -18.43 11.83 5.98
CA VAL A 52 -17.47 10.76 6.31
C VAL A 52 -17.99 9.38 5.85
N GLY A 53 -19.31 9.18 5.88
CA GLY A 53 -19.96 7.97 5.38
C GLY A 53 -19.75 7.75 3.89
N THR A 54 -19.91 8.79 3.07
CA THR A 54 -19.64 8.75 1.63
C THR A 54 -18.16 8.48 1.34
N GLY A 55 -17.25 9.12 2.08
CA GLY A 55 -15.80 8.86 1.97
C GLY A 55 -15.44 7.39 2.27
N ARG A 56 -16.02 6.82 3.33
CA ARG A 56 -15.83 5.38 3.67
C ARG A 56 -16.38 4.45 2.60
N LYS A 57 -17.54 4.79 2.01
CA LYS A 57 -18.12 4.02 0.90
C LYS A 57 -17.19 4.04 -0.32
N LYS A 58 -16.59 5.18 -0.65
CA LYS A 58 -15.62 5.31 -1.74
C LYS A 58 -14.37 4.45 -1.52
N VAL A 59 -13.80 4.47 -0.31
CA VAL A 59 -12.69 3.57 0.02
C VAL A 59 -13.09 2.11 -0.20
N ARG A 60 -14.28 1.71 0.27
CA ARG A 60 -14.78 0.34 0.06
C ARG A 60 -14.93 -0.03 -1.42
N GLU A 61 -15.45 0.89 -2.25
CA GLU A 61 -15.57 0.70 -3.71
C GLU A 61 -14.20 0.44 -4.34
N GLU A 62 -13.16 1.21 -3.98
CA GLU A 62 -11.80 1.02 -4.51
C GLU A 62 -11.17 -0.31 -4.09
N PHE A 63 -11.38 -0.75 -2.85
CA PHE A 63 -10.92 -2.08 -2.41
C PHE A 63 -11.68 -3.21 -3.12
N GLN A 64 -12.97 -3.02 -3.38
CA GLN A 64 -13.80 -4.01 -4.06
C GLN A 64 -13.41 -4.19 -5.53
N LYS A 65 -13.02 -3.11 -6.23
CA LYS A 65 -12.47 -3.19 -7.60
C LYS A 65 -11.28 -4.14 -7.69
N ASN A 66 -10.44 -4.17 -6.66
CA ASN A 66 -9.22 -4.99 -6.61
C ASN A 66 -9.43 -6.40 -6.01
N SER A 67 -10.67 -6.80 -5.71
CA SER A 67 -10.97 -8.09 -5.05
C SER A 67 -10.65 -9.33 -5.89
N HIS A 68 -10.52 -9.18 -7.21
CA HIS A 68 -10.25 -10.28 -8.15
C HIS A 68 -8.77 -10.71 -8.17
N VAL A 69 -7.87 -9.94 -7.55
CA VAL A 69 -6.43 -10.21 -7.55
C VAL A 69 -6.12 -11.41 -6.64
N ARG A 70 -5.56 -12.47 -7.23
CA ARG A 70 -5.19 -13.71 -6.54
C ARG A 70 -3.69 -13.86 -6.28
N ASP A 71 -2.85 -13.01 -6.86
CA ASP A 71 -1.40 -13.08 -6.70
C ASP A 71 -0.91 -12.28 -5.48
N PRO A 72 -0.15 -12.89 -4.56
CA PRO A 72 0.29 -12.21 -3.33
C PRO A 72 1.22 -11.03 -3.61
N ARG A 73 2.05 -11.15 -4.66
CA ARG A 73 2.99 -10.09 -5.10
C ARG A 73 2.26 -8.82 -5.55
N VAL A 74 1.16 -8.98 -6.26
CA VAL A 74 0.35 -7.85 -6.75
C VAL A 74 -0.37 -7.19 -5.57
N ILE A 75 -0.87 -7.99 -4.62
CA ILE A 75 -1.49 -7.47 -3.38
C ILE A 75 -0.47 -6.64 -2.58
N ASP A 76 0.74 -7.14 -2.37
CA ASP A 76 1.79 -6.39 -1.67
C ASP A 76 2.13 -5.09 -2.40
N MET A 77 2.24 -5.12 -3.72
CA MET A 77 2.53 -3.93 -4.51
C MET A 77 1.42 -2.88 -4.39
N LEU A 78 0.16 -3.30 -4.38
CA LEU A 78 -0.98 -2.42 -4.15
C LEU A 78 -0.97 -1.83 -2.74
N VAL A 79 -0.66 -2.64 -1.72
CA VAL A 79 -0.55 -2.18 -0.33
C VAL A 79 0.59 -1.16 -0.17
N ILE A 80 1.76 -1.43 -0.76
CA ILE A 80 2.90 -0.51 -0.77
C ILE A 80 2.54 0.79 -1.47
N LYS A 81 1.94 0.73 -2.67
CA LYS A 81 1.53 1.92 -3.43
C LYS A 81 0.65 2.84 -2.59
N VAL A 82 -0.37 2.28 -1.96
CA VAL A 82 -1.31 3.05 -1.13
C VAL A 82 -0.63 3.58 0.12
N SER A 83 0.24 2.80 0.77
CA SER A 83 0.99 3.23 1.95
C SER A 83 1.98 4.36 1.64
N LEU A 84 2.66 4.32 0.50
CA LEU A 84 3.59 5.37 0.07
C LEU A 84 2.85 6.67 -0.26
N LEU A 85 1.73 6.57 -1.00
CA LEU A 85 0.90 7.73 -1.31
C LEU A 85 0.39 8.41 -0.03
N TRP A 86 0.04 7.63 0.99
CA TRP A 86 -0.41 8.14 2.28
C TRP A 86 0.70 8.77 3.13
N CYS A 87 1.96 8.34 2.98
CA CYS A 87 3.09 8.88 3.74
C CYS A 87 3.63 10.19 3.15
N ALA A 88 3.38 10.44 1.87
CA ALA A 88 3.83 11.64 1.15
C ALA A 88 3.12 12.98 1.44
N PRO A 89 1.94 13.12 2.11
CA PRO A 89 1.26 14.40 2.19
C PRO A 89 1.96 15.40 3.13
N HIS A 90 2.96 14.98 3.92
CA HIS A 90 3.72 15.87 4.80
C HIS A 90 5.10 16.28 4.27
N GLN A 91 5.63 15.60 3.25
CA GLN A 91 6.99 15.85 2.73
C GLN A 91 7.00 16.70 1.45
N TYR A 92 5.86 16.87 0.79
CA TYR A 92 5.73 17.74 -0.38
C TYR A 92 5.48 19.21 -0.02
N ILE A 93 5.02 19.50 1.21
CA ILE A 93 4.73 20.88 1.66
C ILE A 93 5.98 21.60 2.18
N SER A 94 7.03 20.88 2.63
CA SER A 94 8.30 21.51 3.05
C SER A 94 9.30 21.75 1.92
N LEU A 95 9.07 21.19 0.73
CA LEU A 95 9.96 21.34 -0.44
C LEU A 95 9.42 22.34 -1.48
N SER A 96 8.22 22.88 -1.29
CA SER A 96 7.68 24.02 -2.06
C SER A 96 7.89 25.37 -1.35
N ALA A 97 8.61 25.38 -0.22
CA ALA A 97 8.93 26.56 0.58
C ALA A 97 10.44 26.82 0.68
N TYR A 98 11.22 26.29 -0.26
CA TYR A 98 12.62 26.66 -0.52
C TYR A 98 12.82 26.85 -2.03
#